data_AF-A0A316AAQ7-F1
#
_entry.id   AF-A0A316AAQ7-F1
#
_cell.length_a   1.000
_cell.length_b   1.000
_cell.length_c   1.000
_cell.angle_alpha   90.00
_cell.angle_beta   90.00
_cell.angle_gamma   90.00
#
_symmetry.space_group_name_H-M   'P 1'
#
loop_
_entity.id
_entity.type
_entity.pdbx_description
1 polymer ?
#
loop_
_entity_poly.entity_id
_entity_poly.type
_entity_poly.pdbx_seq_one_letter_code
_entity_poly.pdbx_strand_id
1 'polypeptide(L)' 'MDRKDEIILIQVRLLRLASKTWHKDMSEVAKLFRQYKVYDFMQDMYEEFHVQGDLASLNEVETYLKNQGVAV' A
#
# COMPACT_ATOMS: atom_id res chain seq x y z
N MET A 1 -7.18 -18.49 6.14
CA MET A 1 -6.00 -17.65 6.40
C MET A 1 -6.24 -16.93 7.71
N ASP A 2 -5.19 -16.61 8.45
CA ASP A 2 -5.32 -15.70 9.59
C ASP A 2 -5.16 -14.24 9.14
N ARG A 3 -5.51 -13.28 10.00
CA ARG A 3 -5.41 -11.85 9.68
C ARG A 3 -4.00 -11.44 9.24
N LYS A 4 -2.94 -12.05 9.79
CA LYS A 4 -1.56 -11.68 9.46
C LYS A 4 -1.22 -12.09 8.03
N ASP A 5 -1.62 -13.29 7.63
CA ASP A 5 -1.44 -13.77 6.25
C ASP A 5 -2.16 -12.86 5.25
N GLU A 6 -3.37 -12.41 5.58
CA GLU A 6 -4.17 -11.54 4.73
C GLU A 6 -3.58 -10.14 4.59
N ILE A 7 -3.09 -9.56 5.70
CA ILE A 7 -2.36 -8.28 5.68
C ILE A 7 -1.14 -8.40 4.76
N ILE A 8 -0.34 -9.46 4.90
CA ILE A 8 0.84 -9.67 4.05
C ILE A 8 0.42 -9.77 2.58
N LEU A 9 -0.66 -10.48 2.27
CA LEU A 9 -1.17 -10.61 0.92
C LEU A 9 -1.60 -9.25 0.33
N ILE A 10 -2.32 -8.43 1.10
CA ILE A 10 -2.71 -7.07 0.72
C ILE A 10 -1.47 -6.21 0.45
N GLN A 11 -0.51 -6.21 1.36
CA GLN A 11 0.73 -5.43 1.24
C GLN A 11 1.53 -5.81 -0.02
N VAL A 12 1.65 -7.11 -0.33
CA VAL A 12 2.33 -7.59 -1.54
C VAL A 12 1.57 -7.23 -2.80
N ARG A 13 0.23 -7.34 -2.80
CA ARG A 13 -0.63 -6.95 -3.93
C ARG A 13 -0.50 -5.46 -4.23
N LEU A 14 -0.58 -4.62 -3.21
CA LEU A 14 -0.45 -3.17 -3.34
C LEU A 14 0.95 -2.74 -3.76
N LEU A 15 2.01 -3.36 -3.22
CA LEU A 15 3.37 -3.10 -3.68
C LEU A 15 3.52 -3.37 -5.18
N ARG A 16 2.99 -4.51 -5.65
CA ARG A 16 3.04 -4.89 -7.07
C ARG A 16 2.21 -3.95 -7.94
N LEU A 17 1.02 -3.57 -7.48
CA LEU A 17 0.14 -2.66 -8.21
C LEU A 17 0.77 -1.27 -8.31
N ALA A 18 1.24 -0.70 -7.20
CA ALA A 18 1.95 0.58 -7.14
C ALA A 18 3.17 0.61 -8.07
N SER A 19 3.99 -0.46 -8.09
CA SER A 19 5.13 -0.56 -9.02
C SER A 19 4.71 -0.44 -10.48
N LYS A 20 3.60 -1.08 -10.87
CA LYS A 20 3.05 -0.98 -12.23
C LYS A 20 2.46 0.40 -12.51
N THR A 21 1.66 0.94 -11.58
CA THR A 21 0.93 2.21 -11.75
C THR A 21 1.87 3.41 -11.78
N TRP A 22 2.88 3.42 -10.91
CA TRP A 22 3.82 4.54 -10.77
C TRP A 22 5.06 4.40 -11.66
N HIS A 23 5.14 3.33 -12.45
CA HIS A 23 6.29 3.01 -13.31
C HIS A 23 7.63 3.03 -12.55
N LYS A 24 7.65 2.44 -11.35
CA LYS A 24 8.82 2.35 -10.46
C LYS A 24 9.18 0.90 -10.19
N ASP A 25 10.45 0.64 -9.92
CA ASP A 25 10.87 -0.69 -9.49
C ASP A 25 10.23 -1.04 -8.13
N MET A 26 9.89 -2.31 -7.93
CA MET A 26 9.35 -2.77 -6.64
C MET A 26 10.27 -2.41 -5.46
N SER A 27 11.58 -2.35 -5.69
CA SER A 27 12.55 -1.95 -4.66
C SER A 27 12.42 -0.49 -4.26
N GLU A 28 12.11 0.41 -5.20
CA GLU A 28 11.88 1.83 -4.95
C GLU A 28 10.56 2.04 -4.21
N VAL A 29 9.49 1.37 -4.65
CA VAL A 29 8.19 1.42 -3.98
C VAL A 29 8.30 0.85 -2.55
N ALA A 30 9.02 -0.25 -2.35
CA ALA A 30 9.21 -0.83 -1.03
C ALA A 30 10.03 0.07 -0.10
N LYS A 31 10.97 0.87 -0.63
CA LYS A 31 11.68 1.90 0.15
C LYS A 31 10.74 3.03 0.51
N LEU A 32 9.93 3.50 -0.44
CA LEU A 32 8.93 4.54 -0.19
C LEU A 32 7.92 4.11 0.88
N PHE A 33 7.36 2.90 0.77
CA PHE A 33 6.39 2.37 1.73
C PHE A 33 6.99 2.26 3.13
N ARG A 34 8.26 1.87 3.24
CA ARG A 34 8.99 1.87 4.52
C ARG A 34 9.22 3.29 5.07
N GLN A 35 9.72 4.19 4.23
CA GLN A 35 10.04 5.57 4.63
C GLN A 35 8.83 6.30 5.18
N TYR A 36 7.66 6.10 4.58
CA TYR A 36 6.41 6.79 4.93
C TYR A 36 5.45 5.92 5.76
N LYS A 37 5.92 4.77 6.28
CA LYS A 37 5.12 3.86 7.12
C LYS A 37 3.80 3.40 6.49
N VAL A 38 3.78 3.23 5.18
CA VAL A 38 2.59 2.78 4.45
C VAL A 38 2.18 1.37 4.89
N TYR A 39 3.15 0.50 5.21
CA TYR A 39 2.84 -0.85 5.71
C TYR A 39 2.09 -0.85 7.04
N ASP A 40 2.44 0.08 7.94
CA ASP A 40 1.76 0.25 9.23
C ASP A 40 0.35 0.81 8.99
N PHE A 41 0.23 1.81 8.10
CA PHE A 41 -1.07 2.34 7.67
C PHE A 41 -2.00 1.24 7.11
N MET A 42 -1.49 0.32 6.29
CA MET A 42 -2.25 -0.83 5.79
C MET A 42 -2.69 -1.80 6.89
N GLN A 43 -1.93 -1.89 7.99
CA GLN A 43 -2.31 -2.70 9.15
C GLN A 43 -3.42 -2.03 9.95
N ASP A 44 -3.30 -0.72 10.17
CA ASP A 44 -4.29 0.08 10.89
C ASP A 44 -5.64 0.12 10.15
N MET A 45 -5.60 0.14 8.82
CA MET A 45 -6.77 0.17 7.91
C MET A 45 -7.17 -1.22 7.37
N TYR A 46 -6.82 -2.30 8.09
CA TYR A 46 -7.03 -3.66 7.58
C TYR A 46 -8.49 -3.96 7.23
N GLU A 47 -9.46 -3.51 8.04
CA GLU A 47 -10.88 -3.81 7.81
C GLU A 47 -11.37 -3.26 6.47
N GLU A 48 -10.97 -2.04 6.13
CA GLU A 48 -11.29 -1.39 4.86
C GLU A 48 -10.53 -2.06 3.70
N PHE A 49 -9.23 -2.30 3.89
CA PHE A 49 -8.35 -2.85 2.84
C PHE A 49 -8.69 -4.31 2.51
N HIS A 50 -9.29 -5.04 3.45
CA HIS A 50 -9.72 -6.42 3.26
C HIS A 50 -10.97 -6.55 2.37
N VAL A 51 -11.88 -5.56 2.42
CA VAL A 51 -13.16 -5.62 1.69
C VAL A 51 -13.11 -4.91 0.34
N GLN A 52 -12.23 -3.93 0.17
CA GLN A 52 -12.16 -3.15 -1.06
C GLN A 52 -11.20 -3.74 -2.10
N GLY A 53 -11.34 -3.27 -3.35
CA GLY A 53 -10.44 -3.67 -4.44
C GLY A 53 -9.07 -2.99 -4.35
N ASP A 54 -8.04 -3.62 -4.91
CA ASP A 54 -6.66 -3.11 -4.85
C ASP A 54 -6.51 -1.69 -5.42
N LEU A 55 -7.31 -1.32 -6.43
CA LEU A 55 -7.29 0.04 -6.99
C LEU A 55 -7.80 1.09 -5.98
N ALA A 56 -8.86 0.76 -5.23
CA ALA A 56 -9.38 1.66 -4.19
C ALA A 56 -8.36 1.80 -3.06
N SER A 57 -7.81 0.67 -2.57
CA SER A 57 -6.74 0.67 -1.58
C SER A 57 -5.50 1.44 -2.04
N LEU A 58 -5.12 1.36 -3.33
CA LEU A 58 -4.00 2.12 -3.86
C LEU A 58 -4.28 3.64 -3.85
N ASN A 59 -5.49 4.07 -4.21
CA ASN A 59 -5.87 5.48 -4.15
C ASN A 59 -5.80 6.05 -2.72
N GLU A 60 -6.14 5.24 -1.71
CA GLU A 60 -5.96 5.61 -0.31
C GLU A 60 -4.50 5.69 0.10
N VAL A 61 -3.65 4.79 -0.38
CA VAL A 61 -2.19 4.89 -0.19
C VAL A 61 -1.64 6.17 -0.82
N GLU A 62 -2.09 6.53 -2.03
CA GLU A 62 -1.70 7.77 -2.70
C GLU A 62 -2.16 9.01 -1.92
N THR A 63 -3.39 8.98 -1.40
CA THR A 63 -3.94 10.06 -0.55
C THR A 63 -3.14 10.20 0.75
N TYR A 64 -2.81 9.08 1.39
CA TYR A 64 -1.98 9.03 2.59
C TYR A 64 -0.58 9.62 2.33
N LEU A 65 0.07 9.22 1.24
CA LEU A 65 1.38 9.75 0.82
C LEU A 65 1.32 11.24 0.49
N LYS A 66 0.26 11.69 -0.20
CA LYS A 66 0.02 13.10 -0.52
C LYS A 66 -0.14 13.95 0.73
N ASN A 67 -0.83 13.46 1.76
CA ASN A 67 -0.95 14.14 3.05
C ASN A 67 0.38 14.29 3.79
N GLN A 68 1.40 13.51 3.40
CA GLN A 68 2.78 13.62 3.89
C GLN A 68 3.71 14.42 2.96
N GLY A 69 3.16 15.05 1.91
CA GLY A 69 3.92 15.87 0.97
C GLY A 69 4.60 15.09 -0.15
N VAL A 70 4.20 13.83 -0.39
CA VAL A 70 4.77 12.96 -1.44
C VAL A 70 3.81 12.89 -2.61
N ALA A 71 4.29 13.18 -3.81
CA ALA A 71 3.61 12.86 -5.06
C ALA A 71 4.26 11.63 -5.68
N VAL A 72 3.44 10.65 -6.08
CA VAL A 72 3.86 9.37 -6.67
C VAL A 72 3.35 9.20 -8.09
#